data_AF-A0A7G6XWS6-F1
#
_entry.id   AF-A0A7G6XWS6-F1
#
_cell.length_a   1.000
_cell.length_b   1.000
_cell.length_c   1.000
_cell.angle_alpha   90.00
_cell.angle_beta   90.00
_cell.angle_gamma   90.00
#
_symmetry.space_group_name_H-M   'P 1'
#
loop_
_entity.id
_entity.type
_entity.pdbx_description
1 polymer ?
#
loop_
_entity_poly.entity_id
_entity_poly.type
_entity_poly.pdbx_seq_one_letter_code
_entity_poly.pdbx_strand_id
1 'polypeptide(L)' 'MMLSSIIGAAIGSAIDGADGDDSTLDGAIGGAVAGFAIRALAPVVLTYATGWLVLHGIGKAKDALFATKGGA' A
#
# COMPACT_ATOMS: atom_id res chain seq x y z
N MET A 1 14.91 -5.13 -0.92
CA MET A 1 15.40 -4.60 0.38
C MET A 1 15.03 -3.12 0.59
N MET A 2 15.24 -2.20 -0.36
CA MET A 2 14.89 -0.77 -0.18
C MET A 2 13.40 -0.45 0.03
N LEU A 3 12.47 -1.15 -0.65
CA LEU A 3 11.03 -0.88 -0.54
C LEU A 3 10.46 -1.20 0.86
N SER A 4 10.96 -2.26 1.50
CA SER A 4 10.60 -2.63 2.88
C SER A 4 11.11 -1.59 3.88
N SER A 5 12.27 -0.98 3.61
CA SER A 5 12.86 0.06 4.44
C SER A 5 12.09 1.39 4.32
N ILE A 6 11.58 1.73 3.14
CA ILE A 6 10.78 2.95 2.92
C ILE A 6 9.40 2.82 3.56
N ILE A 7 8.74 1.66 3.45
CA ILE A 7 7.47 1.38 4.12
C ILE A 7 7.66 1.36 5.65
N GLY A 8 8.77 0.78 6.14
CA GLY A 8 9.13 0.79 7.56
C GLY A 8 9.40 2.20 8.10
N ALA A 9 10.06 3.05 7.30
CA ALA A 9 10.33 4.43 7.67
C ALA A 9 9.06 5.30 7.70
N ALA A 10 8.15 5.11 6.75
CA ALA A 10 6.88 5.85 6.70
C ALA A 10 5.91 5.46 7.84
N ILE A 11 5.88 4.17 8.20
CA ILE A 11 5.13 3.67 9.37
C ILE A 11 5.80 4.16 10.66
N GLY A 12 7.14 4.15 10.71
CA GLY A 12 7.92 4.69 11.85
C GLY A 12 7.68 6.18 12.07
N SER A 13 7.68 6.99 11.02
CA SER A 13 7.42 8.44 11.11
C SER A 13 5.97 8.78 11.47
N ALA A 14 5.00 7.93 11.12
CA ALA A 14 3.61 8.11 11.51
C ALA A 14 3.36 7.76 13.00
N ILE A 15 4.15 6.86 13.56
CA ILE A 15 4.16 6.55 15.00
C ILE A 15 4.88 7.67 15.78
N ASP A 16 5.98 8.19 15.23
CA ASP A 16 6.76 9.30 15.82
C ASP A 16 5.97 10.63 15.84
N GLY A 17 5.06 10.83 14.88
CA GLY A 17 4.13 11.97 14.85
C GLY A 17 3.01 11.93 15.90
N ALA A 18 2.84 10.83 16.65
CA ALA A 18 1.93 10.76 17.80
C ALA A 18 2.55 11.33 19.09
N ASP A 19 3.83 11.75 19.04
CA ASP A 19 4.60 12.29 20.15
C ASP A 19 4.68 13.84 20.12
N GLY A 20 3.70 14.49 19.50
CA GLY A 20 3.67 15.94 19.28
C GLY A 20 2.52 16.65 20.01
N ASP A 21 2.60 16.67 21.34
CA ASP A 21 1.92 17.60 22.25
C ASP A 21 0.38 17.56 22.28
N ASP A 22 -0.18 16.46 22.81
CA ASP A 22 -1.30 16.45 23.76
C ASP A 22 -1.53 15.00 24.24
N SER A 23 -1.19 14.71 25.51
CA SER A 23 -1.25 13.40 26.17
C SER A 23 -0.71 12.21 25.36
N THR A 24 0.52 11.78 25.68
CA THR A 24 1.17 10.53 25.22
C THR A 24 0.27 9.28 25.26
N LEU A 25 -0.77 9.30 26.10
CA LEU A 25 -1.81 8.27 26.20
C LEU A 25 -2.72 8.19 24.95
N ASP A 26 -3.13 9.32 24.38
CA ASP A 26 -4.00 9.37 23.20
C ASP A 26 -3.22 9.05 21.92
N GLY A 27 -1.95 9.46 21.85
CA GLY A 27 -1.04 9.08 20.77
C GLY A 27 -0.77 7.57 20.70
N ALA A 28 -0.58 6.92 21.86
CA ALA A 28 -0.37 5.47 21.93
C ALA A 28 -1.62 4.66 21.58
N ILE A 29 -2.80 5.10 22.04
CA ILE A 29 -4.07 4.44 21.74
C ILE A 29 -4.44 4.64 20.26
N GLY A 30 -4.31 5.87 19.75
CA GLY A 30 -4.51 6.18 18.34
C GLY A 30 -3.55 5.41 17.43
N GLY A 31 -2.27 5.35 17.80
CA GLY A 31 -1.24 4.57 17.10
C GLY A 31 -1.52 3.07 17.12
N ALA A 32 -2.01 2.52 18.23
CA ALA A 32 -2.39 1.11 18.31
C ALA A 32 -3.59 0.79 17.41
N VAL A 33 -4.65 1.61 17.45
CA VAL A 33 -5.83 1.41 16.59
C VAL A 33 -5.48 1.54 15.11
N ALA A 34 -4.71 2.56 14.74
CA ALA A 34 -4.22 2.72 13.38
C ALA A 34 -3.34 1.55 12.94
N GLY A 35 -2.44 1.09 13.81
CA GLY A 35 -1.60 -0.09 13.56
C GLY A 35 -2.41 -1.36 13.35
N PHE A 36 -3.45 -1.60 14.16
CA PHE A 36 -4.37 -2.73 13.98
C PHE A 36 -5.17 -2.61 12.68
N ALA A 37 -5.68 -1.42 12.35
CA ALA A 37 -6.41 -1.17 11.12
C ALA A 37 -5.51 -1.40 9.89
N ILE A 38 -4.28 -0.88 9.89
CA ILE A 38 -3.31 -1.09 8.82
C ILE A 38 -2.98 -2.58 8.72
N ARG A 39 -2.73 -3.26 9.83
CA ARG A 39 -2.41 -4.69 9.83
C ARG A 39 -3.57 -5.54 9.29
N ALA A 40 -4.81 -5.17 9.58
CA ALA A 40 -5.99 -5.85 9.08
C ALA A 40 -6.27 -5.55 7.59
N LEU A 41 -6.07 -4.29 7.17
CA LEU A 41 -6.38 -3.84 5.82
C LEU A 41 -5.26 -4.08 4.81
N ALA A 42 -4.00 -4.11 5.25
CA ALA A 42 -2.85 -4.39 4.40
C ALA A 42 -3.01 -5.66 3.53
N PRO A 43 -3.38 -6.84 4.07
CA PRO A 43 -3.56 -8.03 3.24
C PRO A 43 -4.72 -7.91 2.24
N VAL A 44 -5.77 -7.16 2.59
CA VAL A 44 -6.92 -6.93 1.71
C VAL A 44 -6.52 -6.04 0.53
N VAL A 45 -5.85 -4.93 0.82
CA VAL A 45 -5.35 -4.00 -0.19
C VAL A 45 -4.32 -4.69 -1.09
N LEU A 46 -3.42 -5.49 -0.53
CA LEU A 46 -2.45 -6.27 -1.30
C LEU A 46 -3.13 -7.25 -2.24
N THR A 47 -4.10 -8.02 -1.74
CA THR A 47 -4.84 -9.01 -2.56
C THR A 47 -5.59 -8.33 -3.70
N TYR A 48 -6.28 -7.23 -3.42
CA TYR A 48 -6.96 -6.44 -4.44
C TYR A 48 -5.99 -5.86 -5.47
N ALA A 49 -4.89 -5.25 -5.01
CA ALA A 49 -3.88 -4.67 -5.87
C ALA A 49 -3.23 -5.73 -6.77
N THR A 50 -2.95 -6.93 -6.25
CA THR A 50 -2.42 -8.05 -7.03
C THR A 50 -3.40 -8.48 -8.12
N GLY A 51 -4.69 -8.68 -7.79
CA GLY A 51 -5.70 -9.05 -8.78
C GLY A 51 -5.85 -7.99 -9.87
N TRP A 52 -5.99 -6.72 -9.46
CA TRP A 52 -6.04 -5.59 -10.37
C TRP A 52 -4.83 -5.53 -11.31
N LEU A 53 -3.61 -5.72 -10.77
CA LEU A 53 -2.37 -5.68 -11.54
C LEU A 53 -2.33 -6.79 -12.61
N VAL A 54 -2.77 -8.00 -12.27
CA VAL A 54 -2.84 -9.12 -13.23
C VAL A 54 -3.79 -8.80 -14.37
N LEU A 55 -5.02 -8.37 -14.06
CA LEU A 55 -6.03 -8.02 -15.05
C LEU A 55 -5.57 -6.85 -15.95
N HIS A 56 -4.99 -5.82 -15.34
CA HIS A 56 -4.45 -4.67 -16.05
C HIS A 56 -3.25 -5.04 -16.95
N GLY A 57 -2.36 -5.89 -16.45
CA GLY A 57 -1.21 -6.40 -17.19
C GLY A 57 -1.63 -7.20 -18.42
N ILE A 58 -2.61 -8.09 -18.26
CA ILE A 58 -3.18 -8.86 -19.37
C ILE A 58 -3.84 -7.93 -20.39
N GLY A 59 -4.59 -6.92 -19.94
CA GLY A 59 -5.20 -5.90 -20.82
C GLY A 59 -4.15 -5.19 -21.68
N LYS A 60 -3.08 -4.70 -21.06
CA LYS A 60 -1.99 -4.04 -21.79
C LYS A 60 -1.24 -4.95 -22.74
N ALA A 61 -0.99 -6.21 -22.35
CA ALA A 61 -0.34 -7.18 -23.23
C ALA A 61 -1.19 -7.51 -24.46
N LYS A 62 -2.50 -7.66 -24.26
CA LYS A 62 -3.48 -7.83 -25.33
C LYS A 62 -3.47 -6.63 -26.28
N ASP A 63 -3.55 -5.41 -25.75
CA ASP A 63 -3.57 -4.20 -26.56
C ASP A 63 -2.27 -4.07 -27.37
N ALA A 64 -1.12 -4.40 -26.81
CA ALA A 64 0.16 -4.42 -27.52
C ALA A 64 0.20 -5.49 -28.64
N LEU A 65 -0.32 -6.69 -28.38
CA LEU A 65 -0.36 -7.79 -29.36
C LEU A 65 -1.38 -7.55 -30.49
N PHE A 66 -2.49 -6.89 -30.23
CA PHE A 66 -3.48 -6.59 -31.27
C PHE A 66 -3.20 -5.27 -32.00
N ALA A 67 -2.56 -4.29 -31.35
CA ALA A 67 -2.03 -3.11 -32.03
C ALA A 67 -0.95 -3.48 -33.07
N THR A 68 -0.14 -4.52 -32.81
CA THR A 68 0.87 -4.99 -33.79
C THR A 68 0.25 -5.78 -34.95
N LYS A 69 -0.96 -6.35 -34.79
CA LYS A 69 -1.60 -7.21 -35.80
C LYS A 69 -2.59 -6.47 -36.71
N GLY A 70 -3.08 -5.30 -36.30
CA GLY A 70 -4.03 -4.48 -37.07
C GLY A 70 -3.40 -3.45 -38.03
N GLY A 71 -2.07 -3.40 -38.12
CA GLY A 71 -1.36 -2.54 -39.08
C GLY A 71 -0.98 -3.31 -40.35
N ALA A 72 -1.96 -3.58 -41.20
CA ALA A 72 -1.79 -4.02 -42.59
C ALA A 72 -2.87 -3.37 -43.46
#